data_AF-A0A8T9EBR8-F1
#
_entry.id   AF-A0A8T9EBR8-F1
#
_cell.length_a   1.000
_cell.length_b   1.000
_cell.length_c   1.000
_cell.angle_alpha   90.00
_cell.angle_beta   90.00
_cell.angle_gamma   90.00
#
_symmetry.space_group_name_H-M   'P 1'
#
loop_
_entity.id
_entity.type
_entity.pdbx_description
1 polymer ?
#
loop_
_entity_poly.entity_id
_entity_poly.type
_entity_poly.pdbx_seq_one_letter_code
_entity_poly.pdbx_strand_id
1 'polypeptide(L)'
;MKILLAVAYLMASVYAETLTPEELSKFKKIREQCMQETAVDPALVKKMQQHQFDEKLKDFLFCTYTRLGYQNEAGEIQGENVKALIARKFNKELADQAEMLCFKMKNTPQDTALAVSKCLCEHAPKDANFDDLF
;
A
#
# COMPACT_ATOMS: atom_id res chain seq x y z
N MET A 1 -10.57 6.88 44.44
CA MET A 1 -9.21 7.18 43.92
C MET A 1 -8.44 5.99 43.33
N LYS A 2 -8.98 4.77 43.25
CA LYS A 2 -8.32 3.64 42.54
C LYS A 2 -8.90 3.34 41.15
N ILE A 3 -10.16 3.74 40.90
CA ILE A 3 -10.86 3.46 39.65
C ILE A 3 -10.52 4.49 38.54
N LEU A 4 -10.19 5.74 38.93
CA LEU A 4 -9.80 6.78 37.97
C LEU A 4 -8.41 6.56 37.37
N LEU A 5 -7.54 5.79 38.02
CA LEU A 5 -6.21 5.45 37.50
C LEU A 5 -6.25 4.28 36.49
N ALA A 6 -7.30 3.46 36.51
CA ALA A 6 -7.45 2.34 35.58
C ALA A 6 -7.96 2.80 34.19
N VAL A 7 -8.73 3.89 34.13
CA VAL A 7 -9.27 4.41 32.86
C VAL A 7 -8.21 5.19 32.08
N ALA A 8 -7.24 5.82 32.75
CA ALA A 8 -6.11 6.48 32.09
C ALA A 8 -5.13 5.49 31.43
N TYR A 9 -5.15 4.21 31.81
CA TYR A 9 -4.30 3.16 31.22
C TYR A 9 -4.92 2.53 29.96
N LEU A 10 -6.20 2.77 29.68
CA LEU A 10 -6.88 2.29 28.46
C LEU A 10 -6.74 3.24 27.26
N MET A 11 -6.11 4.40 27.43
CA MET A 11 -5.54 5.16 26.31
C MET A 11 -4.15 4.62 25.91
N ALA A 12 -3.93 3.31 26.10
CA ALA A 12 -2.86 2.58 25.47
C ALA A 12 -3.10 2.57 23.95
N SER A 13 -2.71 3.67 23.32
CA SER A 13 -2.01 3.70 22.06
C SER A 13 -2.52 2.72 21.00
N VAL A 14 -3.38 3.23 20.11
CA VAL A 14 -3.43 2.75 18.73
C VAL A 14 -2.06 3.09 18.11
N TYR A 15 -1.03 2.32 18.44
CA TYR A 15 0.16 2.27 17.62
C TYR A 15 -0.26 1.47 16.39
N ALA A 16 -0.36 2.16 15.25
CA ALA A 16 -0.31 1.46 13.97
C ALA A 16 0.91 0.55 14.00
N GLU A 17 0.70 -0.75 13.80
CA GLU A 17 1.80 -1.70 13.69
C GLU A 17 2.55 -1.37 12.40
N THR A 18 3.66 -0.63 12.54
CA THR A 18 4.56 -0.37 11.42
C THR A 18 5.09 -1.70 10.88
N LEU A 19 5.34 -1.76 9.57
CA LEU A 19 6.04 -2.91 8.98
C LEU A 19 7.33 -3.20 9.76
N THR A 20 7.63 -4.49 9.94
CA THR A 20 8.91 -4.88 10.54
C THR A 20 10.06 -4.43 9.65
N PRO A 21 11.28 -4.22 10.20
CA PRO A 21 12.44 -3.85 9.39
C PRO A 21 12.73 -4.84 8.25
N GLU A 22 12.45 -6.13 8.47
CA GLU A 22 12.63 -7.17 7.45
C GLU A 22 11.61 -7.04 6.31
N GLU A 23 10.33 -6.85 6.62
CA GLU A 23 9.29 -6.64 5.61
C GLU A 23 9.55 -5.36 4.80
N LEU A 24 9.98 -4.29 5.46
CA LEU A 24 10.34 -3.04 4.82
C LEU A 24 11.53 -3.20 3.87
N SER A 25 12.57 -3.90 4.32
CA SER A 25 13.74 -4.23 3.50
C SER A 25 13.36 -5.06 2.28
N LYS A 26 12.52 -6.08 2.46
CA LYS A 26 11.99 -6.91 1.37
C LYS A 26 11.18 -6.08 0.37
N PHE A 27 10.31 -5.20 0.86
CA PHE A 27 9.49 -4.31 0.04
C PHE A 27 10.37 -3.39 -0.82
N LYS A 28 11.37 -2.74 -0.22
CA LYS A 28 12.33 -1.86 -0.92
C LYS A 28 13.12 -2.62 -1.99
N LYS A 29 13.65 -3.80 -1.64
CA LYS A 29 14.39 -4.65 -2.59
C LYS A 29 13.54 -5.06 -3.79
N ILE A 30 12.28 -5.45 -3.57
CA ILE A 30 11.35 -5.80 -4.67
C ILE A 30 11.14 -4.60 -5.59
N ARG A 31 10.93 -3.41 -5.03
CA ARG A 31 10.76 -2.18 -5.82
C ARG A 31 11.99 -1.84 -6.63
N GLU A 32 13.18 -1.91 -6.04
CA GLU A 32 14.45 -1.69 -6.75
C GLU A 32 14.60 -2.64 -7.95
N GLN A 33 14.30 -3.92 -7.76
CA GLN A 33 14.32 -4.91 -8.84
C GLN A 33 13.30 -4.57 -9.93
N CYS A 34 12.07 -4.24 -9.55
CA CYS A 34 11.03 -3.86 -10.52
C CYS A 34 11.35 -2.57 -11.26
N MET A 35 12.02 -1.60 -10.61
CA MET A 35 12.49 -0.39 -11.31
C MET A 35 13.53 -0.74 -12.37
N GLN A 36 14.47 -1.64 -12.06
CA GLN A 36 15.48 -2.11 -13.02
C GLN A 36 14.85 -2.88 -14.19
N GLU A 37 13.93 -3.80 -13.91
CA GLU A 37 13.30 -4.65 -14.92
C GLU A 37 12.39 -3.89 -15.88
N THR A 38 11.67 -2.89 -15.36
CA THR A 38 10.73 -2.09 -16.17
C THR A 38 11.38 -0.85 -16.76
N ALA A 39 12.62 -0.52 -16.37
CA ALA A 39 13.32 0.70 -16.74
C ALA A 39 12.49 1.97 -16.50
N VAL A 40 11.61 1.97 -15.49
CA VAL A 40 10.80 3.12 -15.14
C VAL A 40 11.68 4.26 -14.64
N ASP A 41 11.34 5.50 -15.00
CA ASP A 41 12.07 6.68 -14.53
C ASP A 41 11.87 6.83 -12.99
N PRO A 42 12.95 6.81 -12.18
CA PRO A 42 12.85 7.02 -10.73
C PRO A 42 12.16 8.32 -10.35
N ALA A 43 12.22 9.36 -11.19
CA ALA A 43 11.51 10.61 -10.96
C ALA A 43 9.98 10.44 -11.01
N LEU A 44 9.47 9.54 -11.84
CA LEU A 44 8.04 9.20 -11.86
C LEU A 44 7.62 8.41 -10.63
N VAL A 45 8.47 7.49 -10.17
CA VAL A 45 8.21 6.72 -8.93
C VAL A 45 8.15 7.65 -7.73
N LYS A 46 9.06 8.62 -7.63
CA LYS A 46 9.07 9.61 -6.55
C LYS A 46 7.81 10.49 -6.54
N LYS A 47 7.29 10.85 -7.71
CA LYS A 47 6.06 11.65 -7.85
C LYS A 47 4.81 10.96 -7.29
N MET A 48 4.82 9.64 -7.14
CA MET A 48 3.71 8.92 -6.49
C MET A 48 3.50 9.36 -5.04
N GLN A 49 4.55 9.77 -4.32
CA GLN A 49 4.44 10.32 -2.97
C GLN A 49 3.60 11.61 -2.92
N GLN A 50 3.48 12.30 -4.05
CA GLN A 50 2.68 13.51 -4.24
C GLN A 50 1.33 13.22 -4.89
N HIS A 51 0.92 11.94 -4.91
CA HIS A 51 -0.30 11.44 -5.56
C HIS A 51 -0.34 11.73 -7.07
N GLN A 52 0.83 11.92 -7.70
CA GLN A 52 0.95 12.12 -9.13
C GLN A 52 1.36 10.80 -9.79
N PHE A 53 0.45 10.27 -10.60
CA PHE A 53 0.62 8.97 -11.26
C PHE A 53 0.66 9.14 -12.78
N ASP A 54 1.77 8.73 -13.38
CA ASP A 54 1.94 8.63 -14.83
C ASP A 54 1.57 7.22 -15.31
N GLU A 55 1.02 7.10 -16.52
CA GLU A 55 0.67 5.80 -17.12
C GLU A 55 1.90 4.89 -17.30
N LYS A 56 3.10 5.46 -17.42
CA LYS A 56 4.37 4.73 -17.47
C LYS A 56 4.70 3.97 -16.18
N LEU A 57 3.96 4.20 -15.09
CA LEU A 57 4.15 3.47 -13.83
C LEU A 57 3.50 2.09 -13.82
N LYS A 58 2.61 1.79 -14.77
CA LYS A 58 1.76 0.59 -14.70
C LYS A 58 2.52 -0.72 -14.66
N ASP A 59 3.59 -0.85 -15.44
CA ASP A 59 4.43 -2.05 -15.47
C ASP A 59 5.22 -2.20 -14.16
N PHE A 60 5.76 -1.09 -13.64
CA PHE A 60 6.47 -1.05 -12.36
C PHE A 60 5.55 -1.46 -11.20
N LEU A 61 4.34 -0.92 -11.16
CA LEU A 61 3.34 -1.22 -10.14
C LEU A 61 2.90 -2.68 -10.21
N PHE A 62 2.63 -3.19 -11.42
CA PHE A 62 2.25 -4.58 -11.62
C PHE A 62 3.35 -5.56 -11.22
N CYS A 63 4.61 -5.29 -11.58
CA CYS A 63 5.76 -6.07 -11.13
C CYS A 63 5.83 -6.11 -9.60
N THR A 64 5.71 -4.93 -8.97
CA THR A 64 5.79 -4.79 -7.51
C THR A 64 4.66 -5.55 -6.82
N TYR A 65 3.42 -5.38 -7.29
CA TYR A 65 2.23 -6.02 -6.72
C TYR A 65 2.32 -7.54 -6.86
N THR A 66 2.75 -8.03 -8.01
CA THR A 66 2.91 -9.47 -8.26
C THR A 66 3.92 -10.09 -7.32
N ARG A 67 5.10 -9.48 -7.16
CA ARG A 67 6.17 -10.00 -6.27
C ARG A 67 5.83 -9.94 -4.78
N LEU A 68 4.97 -8.99 -4.40
CA LEU A 68 4.46 -8.89 -3.03
C LEU A 68 3.26 -9.80 -2.78
N GLY A 69 2.72 -10.44 -3.82
CA GLY A 69 1.53 -11.28 -3.72
C GLY A 69 0.24 -10.48 -3.54
N TYR A 70 0.22 -9.21 -3.98
CA TYR A 70 -0.96 -8.33 -3.92
C TYR A 70 -1.83 -8.45 -5.17
N GLN A 71 -1.26 -8.95 -6.25
CA GLN A 71 -1.95 -9.19 -7.51
C GLN A 71 -1.37 -10.45 -8.14
N ASN A 72 -2.17 -11.22 -8.88
CA ASN A 72 -1.67 -12.34 -9.66
C ASN A 72 -1.46 -11.95 -11.14
N GLU A 73 -0.91 -12.86 -11.94
CA GLU A 73 -0.61 -12.61 -13.36
C GLU A 73 -1.86 -12.32 -14.21
N ALA A 74 -3.03 -12.83 -13.80
CA ALA A 74 -4.31 -12.55 -14.44
C ALA A 74 -4.87 -11.14 -14.11
N GLY A 75 -4.22 -10.43 -13.18
CA GLY A 75 -4.60 -9.09 -12.76
C GLY A 75 -5.56 -9.06 -11.57
N GLU A 76 -5.91 -10.20 -10.98
CA GLU A 76 -6.79 -10.28 -9.83
C GLU A 76 -6.07 -9.82 -8.57
N ILE A 77 -6.68 -8.89 -7.84
CA ILE A 77 -6.15 -8.39 -6.57
C ILE A 77 -6.33 -9.47 -5.50
N GLN A 78 -5.24 -9.82 -4.84
CA GLN A 78 -5.21 -10.74 -3.72
C GLN A 78 -5.63 -9.98 -2.45
N GLY A 79 -6.94 -9.73 -2.35
CA GLY A 79 -7.54 -8.77 -1.42
C GLY A 79 -7.08 -8.93 0.03
N GLU A 80 -7.03 -10.17 0.54
CA GLU A 80 -6.60 -10.45 1.91
C GLU A 80 -5.17 -9.97 2.21
N ASN A 81 -4.23 -10.14 1.28
CA ASN A 81 -2.83 -9.71 1.48
C ASN A 81 -2.73 -8.18 1.52
N VAL A 82 -3.47 -7.49 0.65
CA VAL A 82 -3.49 -6.02 0.61
C VAL A 82 -4.19 -5.46 1.85
N LYS A 83 -5.31 -6.06 2.26
CA LYS A 83 -6.05 -5.68 3.47
C LYS A 83 -5.22 -5.86 4.72
N ALA A 84 -4.48 -6.96 4.85
CA ALA A 84 -3.59 -7.19 5.99
C ALA A 84 -2.54 -6.08 6.12
N LEU A 85 -1.95 -5.62 5.00
CA LEU A 85 -1.03 -4.49 5.00
C LEU A 85 -1.72 -3.19 5.46
N ILE A 86 -2.87 -2.86 4.86
CA ILE A 86 -3.60 -1.61 5.18
C ILE A 86 -4.08 -1.62 6.64
N ALA A 87 -4.57 -2.76 7.13
CA ALA A 87 -5.05 -2.90 8.50
C ALA A 87 -3.94 -2.70 9.53
N ARG A 88 -2.74 -3.22 9.26
CA ARG A 88 -1.56 -3.04 10.13
C ARG A 88 -1.06 -1.59 10.11
N LYS A 89 -0.93 -1.00 8.92
CA LYS A 89 -0.41 0.36 8.75
C LYS A 89 -1.39 1.44 9.22
N PHE A 90 -2.69 1.17 9.13
CA PHE A 90 -3.73 2.14 9.47
C PHE A 90 -4.74 1.54 10.44
N ASN A 91 -5.78 0.87 9.94
CA ASN A 91 -6.78 0.14 10.73
C ASN A 91 -7.65 -0.75 9.84
N LYS A 92 -8.40 -1.67 10.46
CA LYS A 92 -9.29 -2.61 9.75
C LYS A 92 -10.37 -1.92 8.91
N GLU A 93 -10.95 -0.82 9.41
CA GLU A 93 -12.02 -0.11 8.71
C GLU A 93 -11.54 0.42 7.35
N LEU A 94 -10.37 1.04 7.32
CA LEU A 94 -9.74 1.51 6.08
C LEU A 94 -9.39 0.34 5.13
N ALA A 95 -9.00 -0.81 5.66
CA ALA A 95 -8.75 -2.00 4.85
C ALA A 95 -10.03 -2.51 4.17
N ASP A 96 -11.15 -2.57 4.90
CA ASP A 96 -12.44 -2.97 4.35
C ASP A 96 -12.98 -1.94 3.35
N GLN A 97 -12.81 -0.65 3.62
CA GLN A 97 -13.16 0.43 2.67
C GLN A 97 -12.32 0.36 1.38
N ALA A 98 -11.02 0.11 1.51
CA ALA A 98 -10.10 -0.04 0.38
C ALA A 98 -10.53 -1.18 -0.56
N GLU A 99 -10.90 -2.33 -0.01
CA GLU A 99 -11.40 -3.45 -0.80
C GLU A 99 -12.67 -3.07 -1.59
N MET A 100 -13.66 -2.53 -0.89
CA MET A 100 -14.94 -2.15 -1.49
C MET A 100 -14.79 -1.08 -2.58
N LEU A 101 -13.92 -0.09 -2.37
CA LEU A 101 -13.81 1.07 -3.25
C LEU A 101 -12.81 0.84 -4.38
N CYS A 102 -11.67 0.20 -4.10
CA CYS A 102 -10.49 0.26 -4.94
C CYS A 102 -10.11 -1.04 -5.65
N PHE A 103 -10.47 -2.23 -5.16
CA PHE A 103 -9.98 -3.51 -5.72
C PHE A 103 -10.75 -3.95 -6.98
N LYS A 104 -10.84 -3.04 -7.96
CA LYS A 104 -11.58 -3.21 -9.20
C LYS A 104 -10.63 -3.52 -10.35
N MET A 105 -10.79 -4.70 -10.95
CA MET A 105 -10.06 -5.07 -12.16
C MET A 105 -10.34 -4.11 -13.31
N LYS A 106 -9.32 -3.93 -14.14
CA LYS A 106 -9.35 -3.18 -15.40
C LYS A 106 -9.09 -4.12 -16.57
N ASN A 107 -8.97 -3.55 -17.77
CA ASN A 107 -8.78 -4.32 -19.00
C ASN A 107 -7.46 -5.09 -19.02
N THR A 108 -6.43 -4.59 -18.35
CA THR A 108 -5.13 -5.26 -18.21
C THR A 108 -4.70 -5.36 -16.75
N PRO A 109 -3.85 -6.35 -16.40
CA PRO A 109 -3.25 -6.44 -15.06
C PRO A 109 -2.49 -5.17 -14.65
N GLN A 110 -1.78 -4.56 -15.60
CA GLN A 110 -1.05 -3.32 -15.43
C GLN A 110 -1.95 -2.13 -15.13
N ASP A 111 -3.02 -1.96 -15.92
CA ASP A 111 -3.99 -0.89 -15.68
C ASP A 111 -4.70 -1.10 -14.33
N THR A 112 -4.89 -2.35 -13.92
CA THR A 112 -5.45 -2.69 -12.60
C THR A 112 -4.50 -2.24 -11.49
N ALA A 113 -3.20 -2.57 -11.57
CA ALA A 113 -2.21 -2.16 -10.57
C ALA A 113 -2.14 -0.63 -10.43
N LEU A 114 -2.17 0.09 -11.56
CA LEU A 114 -2.15 1.54 -11.59
C LEU A 114 -3.43 2.14 -10.99
N ALA A 115 -4.60 1.64 -11.41
CA ALA A 115 -5.88 2.16 -10.93
C ALA A 115 -6.11 1.91 -9.44
N VAL A 116 -5.73 0.74 -8.95
CA VAL A 116 -5.79 0.40 -7.52
C VAL A 116 -4.86 1.32 -6.73
N SER A 117 -3.61 1.52 -7.19
CA SER A 117 -2.66 2.40 -6.52
C SER A 117 -3.16 3.86 -6.43
N LYS A 118 -3.72 4.39 -7.53
CA LYS A 118 -4.33 5.74 -7.56
C LYS A 118 -5.47 5.83 -6.53
N CYS A 119 -6.41 4.88 -6.57
CA CYS A 119 -7.57 4.87 -5.68
C CYS A 119 -7.17 4.76 -4.20
N LEU A 120 -6.20 3.92 -3.87
CA LEU A 120 -5.71 3.78 -2.49
C LEU A 120 -5.08 5.08 -1.97
N CYS A 121 -4.30 5.79 -2.79
CA CYS A 121 -3.76 7.10 -2.40
C CYS A 121 -4.83 8.18 -2.27
N GLU A 122 -5.85 8.18 -3.15
CA GLU A 122 -6.97 9.13 -3.08
C GLU A 122 -7.81 8.97 -1.79
N HIS A 123 -7.95 7.73 -1.31
CA HIS A 123 -8.72 7.39 -0.11
C HIS A 123 -7.88 7.21 1.16
N ALA A 124 -6.57 7.42 1.09
CA ALA A 124 -5.69 7.34 2.25
C ALA A 124 -5.98 8.48 3.25
N PRO A 125 -5.73 8.27 4.56
CA PRO A 125 -5.74 9.36 5.53
C PRO A 125 -4.82 10.52 5.10
N LYS A 126 -5.23 11.77 5.36
CA LYS A 126 -4.47 12.97 4.93
C LYS A 126 -3.09 13.07 5.57
N ASP A 127 -2.91 12.45 6.73
CA ASP A 127 -1.68 12.36 7.51
C ASP A 127 -0.96 11.02 7.29
N ALA A 128 -1.41 10.20 6.33
CA ALA A 128 -0.74 8.95 5.98
C ALA A 128 0.69 9.24 5.49
N ASN A 129 1.66 8.63 6.17
CA ASN A 129 3.05 8.66 5.75
C ASN A 129 3.38 7.40 4.93
N PHE A 130 3.83 7.62 3.70
CA PHE A 130 4.28 6.57 2.79
C PHE A 130 5.80 6.53 2.60
N ASP A 131 6.57 7.42 3.25
CA ASP A 131 8.02 7.54 3.06
C ASP A 131 8.79 6.26 3.36
N ASP A 132 8.25 5.40 4.22
CA ASP A 132 8.81 4.09 4.51
C ASP A 132 8.74 3.15 3.27
N LEU A 133 7.76 3.34 2.39
CA LEU A 133 7.54 2.53 1.19
C LEU A 133 8.35 3.00 -0.04
N PHE A 134 9.08 4.11 0.07
CA PHE A 134 9.92 4.68 -0.99
C PHE A 134 11.38 4.84 -0.53
#